data_AF-A0A9D9K4J0-F1
#
_entry.id   AF-A0A9D9K4J0-F1
#
_cell.length_a   1.000
_cell.length_b   1.000
_cell.length_c   1.000
_cell.angle_alpha   90.00
_cell.angle_beta   90.00
_cell.angle_gamma   90.00
#
_symmetry.space_group_name_H-M   'P 1'
#
loop_
_entity.id
_entity.type
_entity.pdbx_description
1 polymer ?
#
loop_
_entity_poly.entity_id
_entity_poly.type
_entity_poly.pdbx_seq_one_letter_code
_entity_poly.pdbx_strand_id
1 'polypeptide(L)'
;MPISHAEPITLTCPACGTSHTADIWLIVAPDERPDLVEQIRNGSLHTVTCPQCGQTHTLDAPLLIFRPTAEPPILFSPAQQTSTEQDQRHAAELISILRQRLGAAWNDAWLGQGLTVVPRPMLLVALTDDPAAALQELAARMQQTLDEL
;
A
#
# COMPACT_ATOMS: atom_id res chain seq x y z
N MET A 1 -8.80 6.16 17.65
CA MET A 1 -7.66 6.61 16.82
C MET A 1 -7.91 6.14 15.40
N PRO A 2 -7.49 6.89 14.37
CA PRO A 2 -7.58 6.43 12.99
C PRO A 2 -6.81 5.11 12.83
N ILE A 3 -7.34 4.15 12.08
CA ILE A 3 -6.65 2.89 11.81
C ILE A 3 -5.58 3.14 10.74
N SER A 4 -5.92 3.94 9.73
CA SER A 4 -5.02 4.31 8.65
C SER A 4 -3.80 5.09 9.17
N HIS A 5 -2.60 4.73 8.71
CA HIS A 5 -1.33 5.27 9.16
C HIS A 5 -0.50 5.78 7.99
N ALA A 6 -0.07 7.03 8.10
CA ALA A 6 1.03 7.56 7.32
C ALA A 6 2.21 7.94 8.21
N GLU A 7 3.40 7.92 7.63
CA GLU A 7 4.62 8.44 8.22
C GLU A 7 5.14 9.63 7.40
N PRO A 8 5.55 10.74 8.04
CA PRO A 8 6.17 11.85 7.32
C PRO A 8 7.60 11.48 6.96
N ILE A 9 7.93 11.55 5.68
CA ILE A 9 9.29 11.32 5.18
C ILE A 9 9.81 12.57 4.46
N THR A 10 11.11 12.80 4.57
CA THR A 10 11.77 13.90 3.84
C THR A 10 12.38 13.34 2.56
N LEU A 11 11.96 13.90 1.43
CA LEU A 11 12.37 13.49 0.10
C LEU A 11 13.06 14.64 -0.60
N THR A 12 14.12 14.35 -1.34
CA THR A 12 14.78 15.31 -2.22
C THR A 12 14.38 15.01 -3.65
N CYS A 13 13.76 15.98 -4.32
CA CYS A 13 13.37 15.82 -5.72
C CYS A 13 14.61 15.67 -6.61
N PRO A 14 14.77 14.57 -7.38
CA PRO A 14 15.91 14.37 -8.26
C PRO A 14 15.92 15.33 -9.46
N ALA A 15 14.76 15.92 -9.84
CA ALA A 15 14.68 16.84 -10.97
C ALA A 15 15.11 18.27 -10.63
N CYS A 16 14.76 18.79 -9.45
CA CYS A 16 15.05 20.17 -9.07
C CYS A 16 15.91 20.32 -7.80
N GLY A 17 16.23 19.22 -7.11
CA GLY A 17 17.00 19.21 -5.87
C GLY A 17 16.25 19.71 -4.63
N THR A 18 14.97 20.08 -4.75
CA THR A 18 14.20 20.61 -3.61
C THR A 18 13.85 19.49 -2.63
N SER A 19 14.23 19.66 -1.37
CA SER A 19 13.77 18.81 -0.28
C SER A 19 12.38 19.23 0.19
N HIS A 20 11.49 18.27 0.35
CA HIS A 20 10.14 18.48 0.87
C HIS A 20 9.70 17.27 1.69
N THR A 21 8.72 17.48 2.55
CA THR A 21 8.12 16.40 3.35
C THR A 21 6.86 15.89 2.65
N ALA A 22 6.69 14.57 2.63
CA ALA A 22 5.48 13.91 2.13
C ALA A 22 5.05 12.82 3.11
N ASP A 23 3.74 12.56 3.17
CA ASP A 23 3.18 11.51 4.01
C ASP A 23 3.12 10.21 3.21
N ILE A 24 3.81 9.17 3.70
CA ILE A 24 3.77 7.83 3.10
C ILE A 24 2.80 6.93 3.85
N TRP A 25 1.75 6.48 3.17
CA TRP A 25 0.74 5.60 3.76
C TRP A 25 1.25 4.17 3.90
N LEU A 26 1.34 3.67 5.13
CA LEU A 26 1.80 2.31 5.45
C LEU A 26 0.66 1.39 5.90
N ILE A 27 -0.41 1.94 6.49
CA ILE A 27 -1.62 1.19 6.85
C ILE A 27 -2.82 1.89 6.24
N VAL A 28 -3.67 1.16 5.52
CA VAL A 28 -4.91 1.67 4.94
C VAL A 28 -6.08 0.83 5.43
N ALA A 29 -7.07 1.49 6.02
CA ALA A 29 -8.37 0.90 6.32
C ALA A 29 -9.41 1.43 5.32
N PRO A 30 -9.86 0.64 4.33
CA PRO A 30 -10.85 1.05 3.33
C PRO A 30 -12.14 1.60 3.92
N ASP A 31 -12.61 1.02 5.03
CA ASP A 31 -13.82 1.46 5.74
C ASP A 31 -13.68 2.88 6.31
N GLU A 32 -12.45 3.32 6.59
CA GLU A 32 -12.14 4.65 7.11
C GLU A 32 -11.77 5.64 5.99
N ARG A 33 -11.02 5.17 4.99
CA ARG A 33 -10.39 5.98 3.94
C ARG A 33 -10.59 5.34 2.56
N PRO A 34 -11.82 5.41 2.01
CA PRO A 34 -12.09 4.88 0.66
C PRO A 34 -11.31 5.64 -0.42
N ASP A 35 -10.96 6.90 -0.17
CA ASP A 35 -10.11 7.71 -1.05
C ASP A 35 -8.71 7.11 -1.24
N LEU A 36 -8.15 6.46 -0.22
CA LEU A 36 -6.84 5.78 -0.32
C LEU A 36 -6.95 4.48 -1.12
N VAL A 37 -8.11 3.84 -1.15
CA VAL A 37 -8.34 2.65 -1.99
C VAL A 37 -8.34 3.02 -3.46
N GLU A 38 -8.98 4.13 -3.83
CA GLU A 38 -8.94 4.64 -5.20
C GLU A 38 -7.51 5.03 -5.61
N GLN A 39 -6.71 5.55 -4.68
CA GLN A 39 -5.28 5.79 -4.91
C GLN A 39 -4.45 4.50 -5.04
N ILE A 40 -4.83 3.41 -4.37
CA ILE A 40 -4.22 2.10 -4.63
C ILE A 40 -4.64 1.62 -6.02
N ARG A 41 -5.91 1.83 -6.41
CA ARG A 41 -6.48 1.40 -7.69
C ARG A 41 -5.86 2.08 -8.90
N ASN A 42 -5.63 3.38 -8.82
CA ASN A 42 -4.96 4.12 -9.89
C ASN A 42 -3.42 4.06 -9.79
N GLY A 43 -2.86 3.43 -8.75
CA GLY A 43 -1.43 3.32 -8.51
C GLY A 43 -0.76 4.56 -7.92
N SER A 44 -1.54 5.58 -7.53
CA SER A 44 -1.04 6.88 -7.04
C SER A 44 -0.77 6.96 -5.54
N LEU A 45 -1.14 5.95 -4.74
CA LEU A 45 -1.04 6.01 -3.26
C LEU A 45 0.38 6.37 -2.77
N HIS A 46 1.39 5.83 -3.45
CA HIS A 46 2.80 6.09 -3.14
C HIS A 46 3.45 7.01 -4.18
N THR A 47 2.64 7.74 -4.96
CA THR A 47 3.13 8.73 -5.91
C THR A 47 3.14 10.10 -5.25
N VAL A 48 4.33 10.68 -5.13
CA VAL A 48 4.54 12.02 -4.58
C VAL A 48 4.81 12.99 -5.72
N THR A 49 4.18 14.17 -5.66
CA THR A 49 4.41 15.25 -6.61
C THR A 49 5.28 16.32 -5.96
N CYS A 50 6.39 16.67 -6.59
CA CYS A 50 7.25 17.74 -6.10
C CYS A 50 6.49 19.08 -6.20
N PRO A 51 6.34 19.84 -5.10
CA PRO A 51 5.60 21.10 -5.12
C PRO A 51 6.29 22.20 -5.91
N GLN A 52 7.59 22.06 -6.20
CA GLN A 52 8.39 23.09 -6.87
C GLN A 52 8.39 22.94 -8.40
N CYS A 53 8.61 21.74 -8.91
CA CYS A 53 8.71 21.50 -10.37
C CYS A 53 7.56 20.67 -10.94
N GLY A 54 6.65 20.15 -10.10
CA GLY A 54 5.55 19.30 -10.54
C GLY A 54 5.96 17.86 -10.92
N GLN A 55 7.23 17.50 -10.80
CA GLN A 55 7.70 16.15 -11.11
C GLN A 55 7.09 15.13 -10.14
N THR A 56 6.54 14.05 -10.68
CA THR A 56 5.99 12.92 -9.92
C THR A 56 7.03 11.82 -9.75
N HIS A 57 7.06 11.21 -8.55
CA HIS A 57 7.91 10.08 -8.22
C HIS A 57 7.11 9.04 -7.44
N THR A 58 7.24 7.77 -7.83
CA THR A 58 6.67 6.65 -7.09
C THR A 58 7.67 6.17 -6.05
N LEU A 59 7.21 6.05 -4.82
CA LEU A 59 7.98 5.53 -3.69
C LEU A 59 7.74 4.04 -3.54
N ASP A 60 8.79 3.32 -3.19
CA ASP A 60 8.71 1.90 -2.89
C ASP A 60 8.59 1.71 -1.38
N ALA A 61 7.39 1.41 -0.90
CA ALA A 61 7.13 1.23 0.52
C ALA A 61 6.13 0.09 0.79
N PRO A 62 6.29 -0.61 1.92
CA PRO A 62 5.35 -1.64 2.33
C PRO A 62 3.98 -1.04 2.65
N LEU A 63 2.93 -1.83 2.45
CA LEU A 63 1.55 -1.43 2.71
C LEU A 63 0.79 -2.56 3.38
N LEU A 64 0.14 -2.27 4.50
CA LEU A 64 -0.82 -3.14 5.16
C LEU A 64 -2.24 -2.63 4.90
N ILE A 65 -3.14 -3.50 4.47
CA ILE A 65 -4.55 -3.16 4.26
C ILE A 65 -5.39 -3.93 5.25
N PHE A 66 -6.21 -3.21 6.02
CA PHE A 66 -7.09 -3.79 7.03
C PHE A 66 -8.56 -3.63 6.63
N ARG A 67 -9.25 -4.75 6.39
CA ARG A 67 -10.65 -4.84 5.98
C ARG A 67 -11.36 -5.88 6.85
N PRO A 68 -11.79 -5.54 8.07
CA PRO A 68 -12.34 -6.52 9.02
C PRO A 68 -13.60 -7.24 8.49
N THR A 69 -14.27 -6.65 7.51
CA THR A 69 -15.49 -7.14 6.86
C THR A 69 -15.24 -7.97 5.60
N ALA A 70 -14.00 -8.03 5.10
CA ALA A 70 -13.61 -8.75 3.88
C ALA A 70 -12.70 -9.94 4.19
N GLU A 71 -12.66 -10.90 3.27
CA GLU A 71 -11.70 -12.02 3.31
C GLU A 71 -10.62 -11.86 2.22
N PRO A 72 -9.33 -11.95 2.57
CA PRO A 72 -8.79 -11.98 3.94
C PRO A 72 -8.87 -10.59 4.62
N PRO A 73 -8.96 -10.55 5.96
CA PRO A 73 -9.10 -9.29 6.72
C PRO A 73 -7.85 -8.41 6.70
N ILE A 74 -6.67 -9.03 6.59
CA ILE A 74 -5.38 -8.33 6.55
C ILE A 74 -4.63 -8.78 5.31
N LEU A 75 -4.27 -7.80 4.48
CA LEU A 75 -3.39 -7.97 3.33
C LEU A 75 -2.08 -7.22 3.58
N PHE A 76 -0.96 -7.84 3.24
CA PHE A 76 0.35 -7.19 3.27
C PHE A 76 0.95 -7.15 1.87
N SER A 77 1.30 -5.96 1.40
CA SER A 77 2.10 -5.76 0.20
C SER A 77 3.50 -5.34 0.59
N PRO A 78 4.53 -6.14 0.28
CA PRO A 78 5.91 -5.76 0.51
C PRO A 78 6.31 -4.62 -0.45
N ALA A 79 7.41 -3.97 -0.12
CA ALA A 79 8.14 -3.14 -1.07
C ALA A 79 8.78 -4.05 -2.15
N GLN A 80 9.10 -3.50 -3.32
CA GLN A 80 9.66 -4.25 -4.43
C GLN A 80 11.14 -4.58 -4.22
N GLN A 81 11.87 -3.75 -3.47
CA GLN A 81 13.31 -3.88 -3.26
C GLN A 81 13.68 -4.41 -1.86
N THR A 82 12.90 -5.36 -1.34
CA THR A 82 13.13 -5.96 -0.01
C THR A 82 13.34 -7.47 -0.09
N SER A 83 14.14 -8.00 0.83
CA SER A 83 14.29 -9.45 1.03
C SER A 83 13.12 -10.02 1.82
N THR A 84 12.91 -11.33 1.76
CA THR A 84 11.87 -12.01 2.58
C THR A 84 12.00 -11.71 4.08
N GLU A 85 13.22 -11.59 4.60
CA GLU A 85 13.44 -11.23 6.01
C GLU A 85 13.08 -9.77 6.30
N GLN A 86 13.31 -8.86 5.36
CA GLN A 86 12.86 -7.47 5.47
C GLN A 86 11.33 -7.39 5.41
N ASP A 87 10.71 -8.14 4.51
CA ASP A 87 9.25 -8.21 4.38
C ASP A 87 8.59 -8.70 5.66
N GLN A 88 9.12 -9.76 6.26
CA GLN A 88 8.62 -10.29 7.53
C GLN A 88 8.74 -9.27 8.67
N ARG A 89 9.86 -8.53 8.74
CA ARG A 89 10.05 -7.48 9.74
C ARG A 89 9.08 -6.33 9.54
N HIS A 90 8.97 -5.80 8.32
CA HIS A 90 8.03 -4.73 7.99
C HIS A 90 6.58 -5.16 8.27
N ALA A 91 6.19 -6.37 7.89
CA ALA A 91 4.87 -6.90 8.18
C ALA A 91 4.61 -6.96 9.70
N ALA A 92 5.55 -7.48 10.49
CA ALA A 92 5.42 -7.56 11.94
C ALA A 92 5.30 -6.17 12.60
N GLU A 93 6.08 -5.20 12.13
CA GLU A 93 6.02 -3.81 12.59
C GLU A 93 4.65 -3.18 12.31
N LEU A 94 4.15 -3.27 11.07
CA LEU A 94 2.85 -2.72 10.69
C LEU A 94 1.69 -3.41 11.41
N ILE A 95 1.76 -4.74 11.59
CA ILE A 95 0.77 -5.50 12.39
C ILE A 95 0.80 -5.05 13.85
N SER A 96 1.97 -4.81 14.42
CA SER A 96 2.09 -4.31 15.80
C SER A 96 1.42 -2.95 15.95
N ILE A 97 1.65 -2.03 15.01
CA ILE A 97 1.00 -0.71 14.98
C ILE A 97 -0.53 -0.87 14.85
N LEU A 98 -1.00 -1.72 13.93
CA LEU A 98 -2.42 -2.00 13.75
C LEU A 98 -3.06 -2.55 15.03
N ARG A 99 -2.40 -3.51 15.68
CA ARG A 99 -2.85 -4.11 16.94
C ARG A 99 -2.94 -3.08 18.05
N GLN A 100 -1.94 -2.21 18.19
CA GLN A 100 -1.96 -1.12 19.18
C GLN A 100 -3.12 -0.15 18.92
N ARG A 101 -3.40 0.18 17.66
CA ARG A 101 -4.51 1.09 17.28
C ARG A 101 -5.88 0.50 17.54
N LEU A 102 -6.06 -0.80 17.29
CA LEU A 102 -7.31 -1.50 17.50
C LEU A 102 -7.56 -1.85 18.97
N GLY A 103 -6.50 -2.07 19.75
CA GLY A 103 -6.60 -2.36 21.18
C GLY A 103 -7.52 -3.56 21.44
N ALA A 104 -8.58 -3.37 22.22
CA ALA A 104 -9.56 -4.41 22.54
C ALA A 104 -10.38 -4.90 21.33
N ALA A 105 -10.42 -4.13 20.23
CA ALA A 105 -11.09 -4.55 18.99
C ALA A 105 -10.23 -5.52 18.15
N TRP A 106 -8.95 -5.73 18.51
CA TRP A 106 -8.09 -6.68 17.82
C TRP A 106 -8.64 -8.11 17.93
N ASN A 107 -8.65 -8.83 16.81
CA ASN A 107 -9.01 -10.24 16.77
C ASN A 107 -7.87 -11.08 16.17
N ASP A 108 -7.27 -11.96 16.99
CA ASP A 108 -6.18 -12.84 16.54
C ASP A 108 -6.60 -13.80 15.41
N ALA A 109 -7.91 -14.06 15.25
CA ALA A 109 -8.43 -14.87 14.15
C ALA A 109 -8.18 -14.24 12.77
N TRP A 110 -7.98 -12.92 12.67
CA TRP A 110 -7.65 -12.24 11.40
C TRP A 110 -6.32 -12.71 10.78
N LEU A 111 -5.41 -13.24 11.60
CA LEU A 111 -4.15 -13.85 11.16
C LEU A 111 -4.13 -15.36 11.38
N GLY A 112 -5.26 -15.97 11.72
CA GLY A 112 -5.34 -17.40 12.08
C GLY A 112 -4.96 -18.35 10.93
N GLN A 113 -5.11 -17.90 9.68
CA GLN A 113 -4.70 -18.66 8.47
C GLN A 113 -3.31 -18.22 7.95
N GLY A 114 -2.60 -17.37 8.68
CA GLY A 114 -1.37 -16.73 8.24
C GLY A 114 -1.61 -15.37 7.57
N LEU A 115 -0.52 -14.63 7.37
CA LEU A 115 -0.56 -13.33 6.70
C LEU A 115 -0.63 -13.54 5.19
N THR A 116 -1.67 -12.97 4.55
CA THR A 116 -1.76 -12.94 3.09
C THR A 116 -0.82 -11.87 2.53
N VAL A 117 0.24 -12.32 1.86
CA VAL A 117 1.19 -11.45 1.15
C VAL A 117 0.74 -11.29 -0.31
N VAL A 118 0.51 -10.06 -0.75
CA VAL A 118 0.06 -9.73 -2.10
C VAL A 118 1.04 -8.74 -2.72
N PRO A 119 1.74 -9.10 -3.81
CA PRO A 119 2.61 -8.16 -4.52
C PRO A 119 1.85 -6.90 -4.93
N ARG A 120 2.53 -5.75 -4.94
CA ARG A 120 1.93 -4.44 -5.26
C ARG A 120 1.04 -4.43 -6.51
N PRO A 121 1.43 -5.03 -7.65
CA PRO A 121 0.59 -5.04 -8.84
C PRO A 121 -0.69 -5.87 -8.67
N MET A 122 -0.67 -6.88 -7.80
CA MET A 122 -1.80 -7.76 -7.52
C MET A 122 -2.78 -7.18 -6.49
N LEU A 123 -2.41 -6.11 -5.76
CA LEU A 123 -3.33 -5.45 -4.82
C LEU A 123 -4.63 -5.00 -5.49
N LEU A 124 -4.54 -4.54 -6.75
CA LEU A 124 -5.70 -4.17 -7.56
C LEU A 124 -6.75 -5.27 -7.63
N VAL A 125 -6.28 -6.49 -7.87
CA VAL A 125 -7.10 -7.70 -7.99
C VAL A 125 -7.63 -8.14 -6.62
N ALA A 126 -6.85 -7.97 -5.56
CA ALA A 126 -7.26 -8.35 -4.20
C ALA A 126 -8.31 -7.39 -3.57
N LEU A 127 -8.44 -6.18 -4.11
CA LEU A 127 -9.34 -5.12 -3.62
C LEU A 127 -10.60 -4.91 -4.47
N THR A 128 -10.85 -5.78 -5.44
CA THR A 128 -12.05 -5.75 -6.29
C THR A 128 -12.99 -6.91 -5.96
N ASP A 129 -14.28 -6.69 -6.13
CA ASP A 129 -15.29 -7.77 -6.12
C ASP A 129 -15.31 -8.55 -7.45
N ASP A 130 -14.71 -8.00 -8.52
CA ASP A 130 -14.56 -8.63 -9.83
C ASP A 130 -13.08 -8.84 -10.19
N PRO A 131 -12.50 -10.00 -9.82
CA PRO A 131 -11.10 -10.30 -10.07
C PRO A 131 -10.76 -10.46 -11.56
N ALA A 132 -11.74 -10.77 -12.42
CA ALA A 132 -11.50 -10.95 -13.84
C ALA A 132 -11.25 -9.59 -14.53
N ALA A 133 -12.07 -8.59 -14.21
CA ALA A 133 -11.88 -7.22 -14.71
C ALA A 133 -10.54 -6.63 -14.26
N ALA A 134 -10.15 -6.84 -13.00
CA ALA A 134 -8.86 -6.34 -12.50
C ALA A 134 -7.65 -7.04 -13.12
N LEU A 135 -7.73 -8.34 -13.42
CA LEU A 135 -6.67 -9.06 -14.14
C LEU A 135 -6.48 -8.50 -15.56
N GLN A 136 -7.56 -8.14 -16.25
CA GLN A 136 -7.48 -7.51 -17.58
C GLN A 136 -6.83 -6.13 -17.52
N GLU A 137 -7.18 -5.32 -16.52
CA GLU A 137 -6.58 -3.98 -16.36
C GLU A 137 -5.10 -4.06 -15.98
N LEU A 138 -4.72 -5.01 -15.11
CA LEU A 138 -3.33 -5.27 -14.78
C LEU A 138 -2.54 -5.70 -16.03
N ALA A 139 -3.09 -6.62 -16.83
CA ALA A 139 -2.46 -7.06 -18.07
C ALA A 139 -2.28 -5.89 -19.06
N ALA A 140 -3.29 -5.02 -19.19
CA ALA A 140 -3.20 -3.83 -20.03
C ALA A 140 -2.09 -2.87 -19.58
N ARG A 141 -1.96 -2.63 -18.26
CA ARG A 141 -0.89 -1.79 -17.70
C ARG A 141 0.50 -2.38 -17.93
N MET A 142 0.65 -3.70 -17.73
CA MET A 142 1.92 -4.38 -18.01
C MET A 142 2.33 -4.30 -19.48
N GLN A 143 1.35 -4.40 -20.39
CA GLN A 143 1.58 -4.25 -21.83
C GLN A 143 2.08 -2.85 -22.18
N GLN A 144 1.46 -1.81 -21.61
CA GLN A 144 1.86 -0.42 -21.81
C GLN A 144 3.29 -0.15 -21.31
N THR A 145 3.66 -0.66 -20.14
CA THR A 145 5.02 -0.51 -19.61
C THR A 145 6.06 -1.21 -20.48
N LEU A 146 5.72 -2.34 -21.10
CA LEU A 146 6.60 -3.04 -22.04
C LEU A 146 6.76 -2.29 -23.37
N ASP A 147 5.71 -1.62 -23.85
CA ASP A 147 5.74 -0.84 -25.10
C ASP A 147 6.49 0.50 -24.94
N GLU A 148 6.68 0.99 -23.71
CA GLU A 148 7.42 2.21 -23.38
C GLU A 148 8.94 2.00 -23.16
N LEU A 149 9.43 0.75 -23.21
CA LEU A 149 10.84 0.36 -23.09
C LEU A 149 11.52 0.18 -24.47
#